data_AF-A0A087UF57-F1
#
_entry.id   AF-A0A087UF57-F1
#
_cell.length_a   1.000
_cell.length_b   1.000
_cell.length_c   1.000
_cell.angle_alpha   90.00
_cell.angle_beta   90.00
_cell.angle_gamma   90.00
#
_symmetry.space_group_name_H-M   'P 1'
#
loop_
_entity.id
_entity.type
_entity.pdbx_description
1 polymer ?
#
loop_
_entity_poly.entity_id
_entity_poly.type
_entity_poly.pdbx_seq_one_letter_code
_entity_poly.pdbx_strand_id
1 'polypeptide(L)' 'MLPHRPIMLGNYPSKLTVTVGETAMFECRFMSDLQPALQWAKFTEMNGSSSDRFNGPHMKIVESTST' A
#
# COMPACT_ATOMS: atom_id res chain seq x y z
N MET A 1 -26.45 -6.37 4.28
CA MET A 1 -25.12 -7.01 4.32
C MET A 1 -24.15 -5.98 4.87
N LEU A 2 -23.48 -6.22 6.00
CA LEU A 2 -22.53 -5.25 6.56
C LEU A 2 -21.28 -5.18 5.67
N PRO A 3 -20.65 -4.02 5.46
CA PRO A 3 -19.40 -3.93 4.71
C PRO A 3 -18.31 -4.73 5.41
N HIS A 4 -17.77 -5.77 4.78
CA HIS A 4 -16.62 -6.46 5.34
C HIS A 4 -15.36 -5.68 4.95
N ARG A 5 -14.36 -5.68 5.84
CA ARG A 5 -13.06 -5.12 5.48
C ARG A 5 -12.49 -5.90 4.29
N PRO A 6 -11.81 -5.22 3.34
CA PRO A 6 -11.22 -5.90 2.20
C PRO A 6 -10.32 -7.06 2.64
N ILE A 7 -10.46 -8.19 1.98
CA ILE A 7 -9.65 -9.38 2.22
C ILE A 7 -8.53 -9.41 1.20
N MET A 8 -7.28 -9.31 1.64
CA MET A 8 -6.12 -9.51 0.78
C MET A 8 -6.04 -10.98 0.38
N LEU A 9 -5.95 -11.22 -0.93
CA LEU A 9 -5.78 -12.55 -1.48
C LEU A 9 -4.30 -12.89 -1.48
N GLY A 10 -3.88 -13.97 -0.83
CA GLY A 10 -2.47 -14.40 -0.83
C GLY A 10 -1.52 -13.40 -0.17
N ASN A 11 -0.30 -13.30 -0.70
CA ASN A 11 0.82 -12.54 -0.13
C ASN A 11 1.12 -11.24 -0.93
N TYR A 12 0.09 -10.57 -1.44
CA TYR A 12 0.22 -9.32 -2.18
C TYR A 12 0.09 -8.07 -1.27
N PRO A 13 0.77 -6.96 -1.61
CA PRO A 13 1.89 -6.89 -2.55
C PRO A 13 3.12 -7.61 -2.01
N SER A 14 3.79 -8.39 -2.86
CA SER A 14 4.98 -9.15 -2.46
C SER A 14 6.25 -8.29 -2.52
N LYS A 15 7.28 -8.68 -1.75
CA LYS A 15 8.61 -8.07 -1.82
C LYS A 15 9.23 -8.35 -3.19
N LEU A 16 9.79 -7.31 -3.81
CA LEU A 16 10.44 -7.39 -5.12
C LEU A 16 11.77 -6.64 -5.08
N THR A 17 12.80 -7.22 -5.71
CA THR A 17 14.09 -6.57 -5.97
C THR A 17 14.30 -6.52 -7.48
N VAL A 18 14.66 -5.35 -8.00
CA VAL A 18 14.95 -5.12 -9.41
C VAL A 18 16.30 -4.44 -9.55
N THR A 19 16.91 -4.52 -10.73
CA THR A 19 18.17 -3.83 -11.02
C THR A 19 17.93 -2.34 -11.19
N VAL A 20 18.95 -1.52 -10.90
CA VAL A 20 18.89 -0.07 -11.16
C VAL A 20 18.71 0.17 -12.66
N GLY A 21 17.69 0.95 -13.02
CA GLY A 21 17.31 1.22 -14.41
C GLY A 21 16.17 0.34 -14.92
N GLU A 22 15.78 -0.71 -14.19
CA GLU A 22 14.62 -1.55 -14.50
C GLU A 22 13.34 -1.04 -13.82
N THR A 23 12.18 -1.55 -14.27
CA THR A 23 10.87 -1.19 -13.73
C THR A 23 10.40 -2.22 -12.71
N ALA A 24 10.07 -1.76 -11.49
CA ALA A 24 9.40 -2.58 -10.48
C ALA A 24 7.88 -2.48 -10.64
N MET A 25 7.19 -3.62 -10.57
CA MET A 25 5.73 -3.68 -10.70
C MET A 25 5.15 -4.38 -9.47
N PHE A 26 4.26 -3.68 -8.76
CA PHE A 26 3.55 -4.20 -7.60
C PHE A 26 2.11 -4.53 -7.98
N GLU A 27 1.63 -5.67 -7.52
CA GLU A 27 0.26 -6.12 -7.72
C GLU A 27 -0.45 -6.19 -6.36
N CYS A 28 -1.69 -5.72 -6.30
CA CYS A 28 -2.56 -5.86 -5.14
C CYS A 28 -3.82 -6.62 -5.57
N ARG A 29 -4.11 -7.74 -4.90
CA ARG A 29 -5.32 -8.53 -5.15
C ARG A 29 -6.13 -8.61 -3.86
N PHE A 30 -7.39 -8.19 -3.93
CA PHE A 30 -8.28 -8.19 -2.78
C PHE A 30 -9.73 -8.38 -3.19
N MET A 31 -10.56 -8.84 -2.26
CA MET A 31 -12.01 -8.89 -2.40
C MET A 31 -12.65 -7.85 -1.47
N SER A 32 -13.66 -7.14 -1.97
CA SER A 32 -14.43 -6.14 -1.23
C SER A 32 -15.89 -6.18 -1.66
N ASP A 33 -16.81 -6.14 -0.69
CA ASP A 33 -18.26 -6.22 -0.93
C ASP A 33 -18.86 -4.87 -1.38
N LEU A 34 -18.08 -3.78 -1.25
CA LEU A 34 -18.41 -2.41 -1.65
C LEU A 34 -17.42 -1.88 -2.69
N GLN A 35 -17.78 -0.76 -3.33
CA GLN A 35 -16.95 0.01 -4.27
C GLN A 35 -15.51 0.12 -3.75
N PRO A 36 -14.57 -0.64 -4.32
CA PRO A 36 -13.23 -0.72 -3.77
C PRO A 36 -12.45 0.54 -4.14
N ALA A 37 -12.05 1.31 -3.12
CA ALA A 37 -11.01 2.32 -3.26
C ALA A 37 -9.66 1.66 -2.95
N LEU A 38 -8.69 1.81 -3.86
CA LEU A 38 -7.33 1.34 -3.66
C LEU A 38 -6.41 2.54 -3.44
N GLN A 39 -5.58 2.50 -2.40
CA GLN A 39 -4.55 3.52 -2.20
C GLN A 39 -3.19 2.84 -2.03
N TRP A 40 -2.22 3.32 -2.81
CA TRP A 40 -0.83 2.93 -2.68
C TRP A 40 -0.12 3.95 -1.81
N ALA A 41 0.54 3.46 -0.76
CA ALA A 41 1.33 4.29 0.14
C ALA A 41 2.75 3.75 0.27
N LYS A 42 3.72 4.65 0.25
CA LYS A 42 5.12 4.36 0.51
C LYS A 42 5.47 4.80 1.92
N PHE A 43 5.85 3.83 2.76
CA PHE A 43 6.47 4.11 4.05
C PHE A 43 7.92 4.54 3.85
N THR A 44 8.33 5.59 4.54
CA THR A 44 9.68 6.18 4.41
C THR A 44 10.22 6.52 5.78
N GLU A 45 11.52 6.29 6.01
CA GLU A 45 12.18 6.82 7.19
C GLU A 45 12.59 8.28 6.94
N MET A 46 12.25 9.19 7.85
CA MET A 46 12.70 10.58 7.84
C MET A 46 13.70 10.80 8.96
N ASN A 47 14.93 11.20 8.62
CA ASN A 47 15.99 11.49 9.59
C ASN A 47 16.27 10.33 10.57
N GLY A 48 16.17 9.07 10.11
CA GLY A 48 16.34 7.88 10.94
C GLY A 48 15.13 7.53 11.83
N SER A 49 14.04 8.28 11.73
CA SER A 49 12.76 7.94 12.37
C SER A 49 11.77 7.40 11.34
N SER A 50 11.15 6.26 11.64
CA SER A 50 9.99 5.75 10.90
C SER A 50 8.66 6.36 11.39
N SER A 51 8.70 7.05 12.53
CA SER A 51 7.52 7.64 13.19
C SER A 51 7.55 9.16 13.15
N ASP A 52 6.39 9.75 12.89
CA ASP A 52 6.15 11.18 12.91
C ASP A 52 5.97 11.73 14.34
N ARG A 53 5.65 13.02 14.45
CA ARG A 53 5.48 13.72 15.73
C ARG A 53 4.28 13.20 16.55
N PHE A 54 3.38 12.44 15.93
CA PHE A 54 2.20 11.83 16.56
C PHE A 54 2.38 10.33 16.77
N ASN A 55 3.61 9.81 16.62
CA ASN A 55 3.94 8.39 16.70
C ASN A 55 3.25 7.53 15.61
N GLY A 56 2.81 8.17 14.52
CA GLY A 56 2.29 7.51 13.32
C GLY A 56 3.39 7.26 12.31
N PRO A 57 3.26 6.28 11.41
CA PRO A 57 4.31 5.98 10.44
C PRO A 57 4.44 7.10 9.40
N HIS A 58 5.67 7.47 9.07
CA HIS A 58 5.95 8.36 7.94
C HIS A 58 5.57 7.67 6.63
N MET A 59 4.54 8.17 5.96
CA MET A 59 4.04 7.63 4.70
C MET A 59 3.68 8.74 3.71
N LYS A 60 3.77 8.42 2.41
CA LYS A 60 3.25 9.25 1.33
C LYS A 60 2.34 8.42 0.45
N ILE A 61 1.17 8.96 0.12
CA ILE A 61 0.30 8.37 -0.91
C ILE A 61 0.98 8.58 -2.27
N VAL A 62 1.20 7.49 -2.99
CA VAL A 62 1.82 7.50 -4.33
C VAL A 62 0.79 7.36 -5.43
N GLU A 63 -0.31 6.67 -5.16
CA GLU A 63 -1.41 6.50 -6.11
C GLU A 63 -2.71 6.27 -5.34
N SER A 64 -3.85 6.65 -5.92
CA SER A 64 -5.18 6.33 -5.39
C SER A 64 -6.13 6.10 -6.55
N THR A 65 -6.83 4.98 -6.52
CA THR A 65 -7.90 4.64 -7.45
C THR A 65 -9.22 4.72 -6.70
N SER A 66 -10.05 5.69 -7.08
CA SER A 66 -11.47 5.71 -6.75
C SER A 66 -12.19 5.23 -8.01
N THR A 67 -12.67 4.00 -8.00
CA THR A 67 -13.53 3.48 -9.07
C THR A 67 -14.91 4.10 -8.97
#